data_AF-A0A3C1DTG1-F1
#
_entry.id   AF-A0A3C1DTG1-F1
#
_cell.length_a   1.000
_cell.length_b   1.000
_cell.length_c   1.000
_cell.angle_alpha   90.00
_cell.angle_beta   90.00
_cell.angle_gamma   90.00
#
_symmetry.space_group_name_H-M   'P 1'
#
loop_
_entity.id
_entity.type
_entity.pdbx_description
1 polymer ?
#
loop_
_entity_poly.entity_id
_entity_poly.type
_entity_poly.pdbx_seq_one_letter_code
_entity_poly.pdbx_strand_id
1 'polypeptide(L)'
;MSGSSIVCHPNTSPRSAEERAAILSNPGFGRYFTDNMVQIRYSDDLGWHGAELLAYGSVTLDPATNSLHYGQSIFEGLKAFRRNDGSIATFRPE
;
A
#
# COMPACT_ATOMS: atom_id res chain seq x y z
N MET A 1 16.36 17.87 -3.35
CA MET A 1 15.60 16.64 -3.10
C MET A 1 15.42 15.95 -4.45
N SER A 2 16.26 14.97 -4.78
CA SER A 2 16.02 14.15 -5.98
C SER A 2 14.76 13.35 -5.73
N GLY A 3 13.71 13.56 -6.54
CA GLY A 3 12.47 12.82 -6.39
C GLY A 3 12.74 11.32 -6.56
N SER A 4 12.63 10.56 -5.47
CA SER A 4 12.63 9.11 -5.55
C SER A 4 11.39 8.69 -6.34
N SER A 5 11.59 8.29 -7.59
CA SER A 5 10.51 7.76 -8.42
C SER A 5 10.10 6.38 -7.93
N ILE A 6 8.80 6.16 -7.75
CA ILE A 6 8.26 4.82 -7.51
C ILE A 6 8.26 4.06 -8.84
N VAL A 7 8.89 2.88 -8.89
CA VAL A 7 8.84 2.00 -10.06
C VAL A 7 7.52 1.21 -10.03
N CYS A 8 6.78 1.21 -11.14
CA CYS A 8 5.44 0.62 -11.19
C CYS A 8 5.45 -0.78 -11.81
N HIS A 9 5.11 -1.78 -11.02
CA HIS A 9 4.89 -3.18 -11.40
C HIS A 9 3.44 -3.59 -11.07
N PRO A 10 2.43 -3.06 -11.78
CA PRO A 10 1.04 -3.32 -11.47
C PRO A 10 0.69 -4.82 -11.59
N ASN A 11 -0.23 -5.27 -10.74
CA ASN A 11 -0.77 -6.63 -10.76
C ASN A 11 -1.30 -6.99 -12.16
N THR A 12 -0.78 -8.08 -12.73
CA THR A 12 -1.15 -8.60 -14.06
C THR A 12 -2.43 -9.44 -14.04
N SER A 13 -2.95 -9.75 -12.85
CA SER A 13 -4.17 -10.51 -12.64
C SER A 13 -5.03 -9.83 -11.56
N PRO A 14 -5.48 -8.58 -11.80
CA PRO A 14 -6.34 -7.86 -10.86
C PRO A 14 -7.71 -8.53 -10.78
N ARG A 15 -8.45 -8.25 -9.70
CA ARG A 15 -9.83 -8.71 -9.57
C ARG A 15 -10.69 -8.20 -10.72
N SER A 16 -11.67 -9.01 -11.13
CA SER A 16 -12.61 -8.61 -12.17
C SER A 16 -13.40 -7.37 -11.75
N ALA A 17 -14.01 -6.69 -12.72
CA ALA A 17 -14.86 -5.54 -12.43
C ALA A 17 -16.08 -5.95 -11.57
N GLU A 18 -16.62 -7.13 -11.82
CA GLU A 18 -17.75 -7.72 -11.13
C GLU A 18 -17.40 -8.06 -9.68
N GLU A 19 -16.26 -8.71 -9.44
CA GLU A 19 -15.77 -9.03 -8.10
C GLU A 19 -15.51 -7.76 -7.29
N ARG A 20 -14.86 -6.77 -7.89
CA ARG A 20 -14.60 -5.47 -7.25
C ARG A 20 -15.91 -4.74 -6.93
N ALA A 21 -16.88 -4.75 -7.83
CA ALA A 21 -18.19 -4.14 -7.60
C ALA A 21 -18.94 -4.85 -6.45
N ALA A 22 -18.88 -6.18 -6.39
CA ALA A 22 -19.46 -6.96 -5.31
C ALA A 22 -18.83 -6.59 -3.95
N ILE A 23 -17.50 -6.48 -3.86
CA ILE A 23 -16.80 -6.03 -2.66
C ILE A 23 -17.23 -4.61 -2.26
N LEU A 24 -17.27 -3.68 -3.22
CA LEU A 24 -17.60 -2.28 -2.95
C LEU A 24 -19.05 -2.06 -2.49
N SER A 25 -19.96 -3.01 -2.74
CA SER A 25 -21.34 -2.95 -2.25
C SER A 25 -21.45 -3.06 -0.72
N ASN A 26 -20.53 -3.79 -0.08
CA ASN A 26 -20.45 -3.93 1.36
C ASN A 26 -19.03 -4.32 1.82
N PRO A 27 -18.06 -3.38 1.78
CA PRO A 27 -16.64 -3.68 2.00
C PRO A 27 -16.27 -3.90 3.48
N GLY A 28 -17.12 -3.48 4.43
CA GLY A 28 -16.77 -3.43 5.85
C GLY A 28 -15.57 -2.52 6.12
N PHE A 29 -14.76 -2.87 7.11
CA PHE A 29 -13.54 -2.13 7.48
C PHE A 29 -12.36 -3.10 7.56
N GLY A 30 -11.27 -2.82 6.83
CA GLY A 30 -10.01 -3.59 6.90
C GLY A 30 -10.10 -5.05 6.43
N ARG A 31 -11.16 -5.44 5.70
CA ARG A 31 -11.41 -6.83 5.30
C ARG A 31 -10.87 -7.18 3.91
N TYR A 32 -10.97 -6.24 2.98
CA TYR A 32 -10.56 -6.41 1.59
C TYR A 32 -9.48 -5.38 1.25
N PHE A 33 -8.47 -5.82 0.50
CA PHE A 33 -7.34 -5.00 0.08
C PHE A 33 -7.34 -4.83 -1.43
N THR A 34 -6.82 -3.70 -1.91
CA THR A 34 -6.70 -3.39 -3.34
C THR A 34 -5.73 -4.35 -4.04
N ASP A 35 -5.74 -4.33 -5.38
CA ASP A 35 -4.96 -5.28 -6.18
C ASP A 35 -3.44 -5.04 -6.12
N ASN A 36 -3.01 -3.88 -5.61
CA ASN A 36 -1.62 -3.44 -5.49
C ASN A 36 -1.33 -2.90 -4.09
N MET A 37 -0.04 -2.87 -3.73
CA MET A 37 0.54 -2.22 -2.56
C MET A 37 1.84 -1.49 -2.94
N VAL A 38 2.29 -0.55 -2.09
CA VAL A 38 3.57 0.14 -2.24
C VAL A 38 4.55 -0.39 -1.19
N GLN A 39 5.79 -0.64 -1.61
CA GLN A 39 6.90 -1.04 -0.74
C GLN A 39 8.09 -0.12 -0.96
N ILE A 40 8.77 0.26 0.11
CA ILE A 40 10.04 0.99 0.08
C ILE A 40 10.97 0.33 1.10
N ARG A 41 12.23 0.13 0.73
CA ARG A 41 13.24 -0.51 1.59
C ARG A 41 14.12 0.55 2.24
N TYR A 42 14.64 0.21 3.41
CA TYR A 42 15.67 0.98 4.09
C TYR A 42 16.84 0.06 4.46
N SER A 43 18.06 0.55 4.28
CA SER A 43 19.29 -0.04 4.82
C SER A 43 20.25 1.07 5.24
N ASP A 44 21.13 0.82 6.21
CA ASP A 44 22.01 1.85 6.77
C ASP A 44 22.98 2.44 5.73
N ASP A 45 23.35 1.66 4.72
CA ASP A 45 24.29 2.04 3.65
C ASP A 45 23.65 2.83 2.50
N LEU A 46 22.35 2.61 2.22
CA LEU A 46 21.64 3.23 1.10
C LEU A 46 20.56 4.24 1.52
N GLY A 47 20.19 4.25 2.80
CA GLY A 47 18.98 4.93 3.25
C GLY A 47 17.73 4.34 2.61
N TRP A 48 16.73 5.18 2.34
CA TRP A 48 15.52 4.77 1.62
C TRP A 48 15.80 4.50 0.14
N HIS A 49 15.44 3.33 -0.34
CA HIS A 49 15.69 2.88 -1.71
C HIS A 49 14.65 1.86 -2.18
N GLY A 50 14.69 1.51 -3.48
CA GLY A 50 13.84 0.46 -4.05
C GLY A 50 12.34 0.72 -3.84
N ALA A 51 11.88 1.94 -4.09
CA ALA A 51 10.47 2.30 -3.98
C ALA A 51 9.68 1.73 -5.17
N GLU A 52 8.71 0.86 -4.88
CA GLU A 52 7.97 0.10 -5.89
C GLU A 52 6.47 0.04 -5.59
N LEU A 53 5.65 0.10 -6.64
CA LEU A 53 4.26 -0.35 -6.61
C LEU A 53 4.22 -1.77 -7.18
N LEU A 54 3.67 -2.72 -6.43
CA LEU A 54 3.61 -4.13 -6.81
C LEU A 54 2.24 -4.75 -6.51
N ALA A 55 1.99 -5.95 -7.00
CA ALA A 55 0.79 -6.72 -6.65
C ALA A 55 0.67 -6.92 -5.13
N TYR A 56 -0.54 -6.78 -4.59
CA TYR A 56 -0.80 -7.03 -3.17
C TYR A 56 -0.53 -8.50 -2.83
N GLY A 57 0.25 -8.78 -1.79
CA GLY A 57 0.60 -10.13 -1.39
C GLY A 57 1.36 -10.21 -0.07
N SER A 58 1.71 -11.42 0.33
CA SER A 58 2.47 -11.67 1.55
C SER A 58 3.85 -11.01 1.49
N VAL A 59 4.29 -10.46 2.63
CA VAL A 59 5.65 -9.94 2.80
C VAL A 59 6.51 -11.02 3.44
N THR A 60 7.68 -11.29 2.85
CA THR A 60 8.67 -12.20 3.43
C THR A 60 9.54 -11.47 4.44
N LEU A 61 9.60 -11.98 5.66
CA LEU A 61 10.40 -11.43 6.75
C LEU A 61 11.27 -12.54 7.36
N ASP A 62 12.46 -12.17 7.83
CA ASP A 62 13.27 -13.05 8.65
C ASP A 62 12.53 -13.33 9.99
N PRO A 63 12.50 -14.57 10.50
CA PRO A 63 11.83 -14.86 11.77
C PRO A 63 12.33 -14.03 12.96
N ALA A 64 13.55 -13.51 12.94
CA ALA A 64 14.14 -12.66 13.97
C ALA A 64 13.89 -11.15 13.76
N THR A 65 13.06 -10.75 12.78
CA THR A 65 12.75 -9.34 12.52
C THR A 65 12.22 -8.63 13.77
N ASN A 66 12.83 -7.51 14.18
CA ASN A 66 12.49 -6.78 15.42
C ASN A 66 11.00 -6.45 15.56
N SER A 67 10.30 -6.16 14.46
CA SER A 67 8.84 -5.91 14.50
C SER A 67 8.04 -7.09 15.07
N LEU A 68 8.55 -8.32 14.98
CA LEU A 68 7.88 -9.53 15.48
C LEU A 68 8.19 -9.84 16.95
N HIS A 69 9.32 -9.35 17.47
CA HIS A 69 9.79 -9.67 18.83
C HIS A 69 9.69 -8.49 19.81
N TYR A 70 9.96 -7.29 19.32
CA TYR A 70 10.11 -6.09 20.14
C TYR A 70 9.15 -4.97 19.74
N GLY A 71 8.21 -5.25 18.83
CA GLY A 71 7.19 -4.28 18.42
C GLY A 71 7.74 -3.01 17.80
N GLN A 72 8.95 -3.06 17.22
CA GLN A 72 9.57 -1.92 16.56
C GLN A 72 8.86 -1.65 15.22
N SER A 73 7.69 -1.03 15.28
CA SER A 73 6.84 -0.68 14.15
C SER A 73 5.98 0.54 14.44
N ILE A 74 5.58 1.23 13.38
CA ILE A 74 4.64 2.36 13.41
C ILE A 74 3.65 2.19 12.26
N PHE A 75 2.46 2.79 12.38
CA PHE A 75 1.45 2.78 11.32
C PHE A 75 0.74 4.13 11.25
N GLU A 76 0.10 4.39 10.11
CA GLU A 76 -0.73 5.58 9.88
C GLU A 76 -2.12 5.21 9.37
N GLY A 77 -3.06 6.14 9.50
CA GLY A 77 -4.46 5.95 9.13
C GLY A 77 -5.08 7.16 8.45
N LEU A 78 -5.21 7.10 7.13
CA LEU A 78 -5.87 8.14 6.32
C LEU A 78 -6.83 7.53 5.30
N LYS A 79 -7.63 8.39 4.66
CA LYS A 79 -8.65 7.99 3.68
C LYS A 79 -8.51 8.75 2.38
N ALA A 80 -8.89 8.10 1.29
CA ALA A 80 -9.08 8.70 -0.02
C ALA A 80 -10.58 8.73 -0.35
N PHE A 81 -11.06 9.87 -0.84
CA PHE A 81 -12.47 10.12 -1.15
C PHE A 81 -12.60 10.52 -2.61
N ARG A 82 -13.53 9.89 -3.33
CA ARG A 82 -13.95 10.33 -4.66
C ARG A 82 -14.93 11.50 -4.52
N ARG A 83 -14.65 12.60 -5.21
CA ARG A 83 -15.54 13.78 -5.25
C ARG A 83 -16.49 13.71 -6.45
N ASN A 84 -17.51 14.56 -6.44
CA ASN A 84 -18.52 14.62 -7.51
C ASN A 84 -17.93 15.00 -8.88
N ASP A 85 -16.81 15.73 -8.91
CA ASP A 85 -16.09 16.10 -10.13
C ASP A 85 -15.18 14.96 -10.67
N GLY A 86 -15.20 13.80 -10.03
CA GLY A 86 -14.37 12.64 -10.39
C GLY A 86 -12.96 12.65 -9.79
N SER A 87 -12.52 13.76 -9.19
CA SER A 87 -11.21 13.84 -8.52
C SER A 87 -11.15 12.98 -7.26
N ILE A 88 -9.94 12.58 -6.88
CA ILE A 88 -9.65 11.87 -5.62
C ILE A 88 -8.97 12.83 -4.66
N ALA A 89 -9.40 12.83 -3.41
CA ALA A 89 -8.84 13.69 -2.37
C ALA A 89 -8.59 12.95 -1.08
N THR A 90 -7.69 13.49 -0.28
CA THR A 90 -7.44 13.08 1.09
C THR A 90 -7.48 14.31 2.01
N PHE A 91 -7.69 14.10 3.30
CA PHE A 91 -7.84 15.18 4.27
C PHE A 91 -6.61 15.24 5.16
N ARG A 92 -5.89 16.37 5.10
CA ARG A 92 -4.66 16.65 5.86
C ARG A 92 -3.59 15.55 5.75
N PRO A 93 -3.07 15.26 4.53
CA PRO A 93 -2.03 14.26 4.33
C PRO A 93 -0.62 14.70 4.74
N GLU A 94 -0.41 16.00 4.96
CA GLU A 94 0.83 16.60 5.48
C GLU A 94 1.02 16.43 6.98
#